data_AF-A0A2T1CHF3-F1
#
_entry.id   AF-A0A2T1CHF3-F1
#
_cell.length_a   1.000
_cell.length_b   1.000
_cell.length_c   1.000
_cell.angle_alpha   90.00
_cell.angle_beta   90.00
_cell.angle_gamma   90.00
#
_symmetry.space_group_name_H-M   'P 1'
#
loop_
_entity.id
_entity.type
_entity.pdbx_description
1 polymer ?
#
loop_
_entity_poly.entity_id
_entity_poly.type
_entity_poly.pdbx_seq_one_letter_code
_entity_poly.pdbx_strand_id
1 'polypeptide(L)'
;MSLIVQKYGGTSVGTVDRILEVARRVVKTVQLGNSLVVVLSAMGKTTDGLVKLAKEISVNPNKREMDMLLSTGEQVSIALLSMALQEMGQPAISLTGAQVGIVTEAAHTRARILRIDPNRLQTQLNRGKVVVVAGFQGIADAGELEITTLGRGGSDTTAVALAAALRADRCEIYTDVPGILTTDPRLVADAQLMDEITCDEMLELASLGAKVLHPRAVEIAKNYGVPLVVLSSWSDAPGTRVVSPPPPSARPLEGLELAKAVDAVEFDLDQAGVSLLRLPDRPGVAARLFGAIAQQNLDVDLIIQSIHEGNTNDIAFTVRRNSLNQAVAVADAIVPALGKNSRPELGEPEVKVEERPIAKVSIAGAGMIGRPRVAAQMFNTLADAGINIQMISTSEVKVSCTIDAAECDRAVAELCKAFDVANSPVGLRSASHKPPAVRAVALDLNQARLAIRQLPDRPGVAAKLFGLLAEENISVDTII
;
A
#
# COMPACT_ATOMS: atom_id res chain seq x y z
N MET A 1 14.44 -12.67 -26.47
CA MET A 1 13.08 -12.12 -26.69
C MET A 1 12.46 -11.99 -25.32
N SER A 2 12.29 -10.75 -24.83
CA SER A 2 11.68 -10.49 -23.52
C SER A 2 10.19 -10.21 -23.67
N LEU A 3 9.38 -10.63 -22.70
CA LEU A 3 7.97 -10.30 -22.59
C LEU A 3 7.79 -9.09 -21.66
N ILE A 4 7.25 -8.01 -22.21
CA ILE A 4 7.05 -6.75 -21.48
C ILE A 4 5.57 -6.44 -21.44
N VAL A 5 5.06 -6.09 -20.25
CA VAL A 5 3.75 -5.46 -20.10
C VAL A 5 3.93 -3.96 -19.97
N GLN A 6 3.29 -3.15 -20.82
CA GLN A 6 3.35 -1.69 -20.76
C GLN A 6 1.97 -1.14 -20.43
N LYS A 7 1.84 -0.32 -19.40
CA LYS A 7 0.60 0.38 -19.08
C LYS A 7 0.74 1.86 -19.42
N TYR A 8 -0.26 2.43 -20.07
CA TYR A 8 -0.32 3.88 -20.32
C TYR A 8 -1.52 4.50 -19.61
N GLY A 9 -1.26 5.54 -18.79
CA GLY A 9 -2.29 6.30 -18.10
C GLY A 9 -3.13 7.18 -19.02
N GLY A 10 -4.24 7.72 -18.50
CA GLY A 10 -5.18 8.51 -19.31
C GLY A 10 -4.56 9.76 -19.95
N THR A 11 -3.63 10.42 -19.27
CA THR A 11 -2.88 11.57 -19.83
C THR A 11 -1.96 11.14 -20.99
N SER A 12 -1.39 9.93 -20.92
CA SER A 12 -0.55 9.35 -21.99
C SER A 12 -1.32 9.03 -23.27
N VAL A 13 -2.65 8.88 -23.21
CA VAL A 13 -3.52 8.58 -24.35
C VAL A 13 -4.66 9.60 -24.51
N GLY A 14 -4.50 10.81 -23.95
CA GLY A 14 -5.58 11.80 -23.88
C GLY A 14 -5.99 12.41 -25.23
N THR A 15 -5.14 12.31 -26.25
CA THR A 15 -5.39 12.83 -27.60
C THR A 15 -4.91 11.83 -28.65
N VAL A 16 -5.38 11.99 -29.89
CA VAL A 16 -4.93 11.17 -31.02
C VAL A 16 -3.42 11.25 -31.22
N ASP A 17 -2.82 12.44 -31.14
CA ASP A 17 -1.37 12.61 -31.27
C ASP A 17 -0.60 11.84 -30.20
N ARG A 18 -1.11 11.82 -28.97
CA ARG A 18 -0.52 11.05 -27.87
C ARG A 18 -0.67 9.54 -28.10
N ILE A 19 -1.80 9.08 -28.62
CA ILE A 19 -1.99 7.67 -29.02
C ILE A 19 -1.00 7.28 -30.12
N LEU A 20 -0.80 8.13 -31.14
CA LEU A 20 0.18 7.89 -32.19
C LEU A 20 1.62 7.83 -31.63
N GLU A 21 1.95 8.67 -30.64
CA GLU A 21 3.26 8.63 -29.99
C GLU A 21 3.46 7.35 -29.17
N VAL A 22 2.44 6.91 -28.44
CA VAL A 22 2.44 5.60 -27.77
C VAL A 22 2.62 4.47 -28.78
N ALA A 23 1.93 4.52 -29.93
CA ALA A 23 2.08 3.52 -30.98
C ALA A 23 3.53 3.45 -31.52
N ARG A 24 4.16 4.59 -31.80
CA ARG A 24 5.59 4.64 -32.22
C ARG A 24 6.51 4.00 -31.19
N ARG A 25 6.30 4.28 -29.90
CA ARG A 25 7.08 3.70 -28.80
C ARG A 25 6.90 2.18 -28.71
N VAL A 26 5.67 1.70 -28.82
CA VAL A 26 5.36 0.27 -28.83
C VAL A 26 6.06 -0.42 -30.01
N VAL A 27 5.98 0.15 -31.22
CA VAL A 27 6.67 -0.36 -32.43
C VAL A 27 8.18 -0.42 -32.21
N LYS A 28 8.80 0.66 -31.68
CA LYS A 28 10.22 0.68 -31.34
C LYS A 28 10.59 -0.44 -30.37
N THR A 29 9.75 -0.72 -29.38
CA THR A 29 9.99 -1.78 -28.39
C THR A 29 9.90 -3.17 -29.02
N VAL A 30 8.95 -3.40 -29.94
CA VAL A 30 8.83 -4.66 -30.69
C VAL A 30 10.02 -4.86 -31.63
N GLN A 31 10.48 -3.81 -32.32
CA GLN A 31 11.65 -3.87 -33.21
C GLN A 31 12.95 -4.25 -32.49
N LEU A 32 13.03 -4.00 -31.18
CA LEU A 32 14.13 -4.48 -30.32
C LEU A 32 14.01 -5.99 -29.98
N GLY A 33 13.04 -6.70 -30.56
CA GLY A 33 12.86 -8.14 -30.40
C GLY A 33 12.07 -8.54 -29.15
N ASN A 34 11.16 -7.68 -28.67
CA ASN A 34 10.32 -7.94 -27.49
C ASN A 34 8.88 -8.27 -27.88
N SER A 35 8.25 -9.14 -27.08
CA SER A 35 6.82 -9.41 -27.14
C SER A 35 6.09 -8.47 -26.18
N LEU A 36 4.98 -7.85 -26.61
CA LEU A 36 4.32 -6.79 -25.85
C LEU A 36 2.84 -7.07 -25.59
N VAL A 37 2.46 -6.88 -24.32
CA VAL A 37 1.08 -6.63 -23.90
C VAL A 37 0.97 -5.18 -23.46
N VAL A 38 0.01 -4.44 -24.02
CA VAL A 38 -0.21 -3.02 -23.71
C VAL A 38 -1.53 -2.85 -22.99
N VAL A 39 -1.53 -2.27 -21.79
CA VAL A 39 -2.74 -1.98 -21.00
C VAL A 39 -3.05 -0.50 -21.05
N LEU A 40 -4.29 -0.14 -21.38
CA LEU A 40 -4.71 1.26 -21.44
C LEU A 40 -5.76 1.62 -20.39
N SER A 41 -5.62 2.82 -19.84
CA SER A 41 -6.72 3.54 -19.18
C SER A 41 -7.58 4.27 -20.22
N ALA A 42 -8.75 4.74 -19.80
CA ALA A 42 -9.57 5.64 -20.61
C ALA A 42 -8.83 6.96 -20.96
N MET A 43 -9.17 7.56 -22.10
CA MET A 43 -8.53 8.79 -22.59
C MET A 43 -8.77 9.98 -21.65
N GLY A 44 -7.69 10.65 -21.21
CA GLY A 44 -7.73 11.92 -20.50
C GLY A 44 -8.68 11.92 -19.30
N LYS A 45 -9.67 12.81 -19.31
CA LYS A 45 -10.70 12.95 -18.25
C LYS A 45 -12.02 12.23 -18.57
N THR A 46 -12.01 11.27 -19.49
CA THR A 46 -13.23 10.58 -19.95
C THR A 46 -13.97 9.90 -18.79
N THR A 47 -13.25 9.17 -17.93
CA THR A 47 -13.86 8.51 -16.76
C THR A 47 -14.55 9.50 -15.83
N ASP A 48 -13.92 10.64 -15.53
CA ASP A 48 -14.52 11.69 -14.69
C ASP A 48 -15.79 12.28 -15.35
N GLY A 49 -15.76 12.46 -16.68
CA GLY A 49 -16.93 12.89 -17.45
C GLY A 49 -18.09 11.90 -17.38
N LEU A 50 -17.82 10.60 -17.52
CA LEU A 50 -18.83 9.55 -17.40
C LEU A 50 -19.43 9.49 -15.98
N VAL A 51 -18.60 9.60 -14.94
CA VAL A 51 -19.07 9.68 -13.55
C VAL A 51 -19.96 10.91 -13.34
N LYS A 52 -19.60 12.06 -13.94
CA LYS A 52 -20.42 13.28 -13.85
C LYS A 52 -21.80 13.08 -14.49
N LEU A 53 -21.85 12.51 -15.71
CA LEU A 53 -23.12 12.23 -16.40
C LEU A 53 -24.02 11.29 -15.59
N ALA A 54 -23.45 10.22 -15.00
CA ALA A 54 -24.22 9.32 -14.15
C ALA A 54 -24.81 10.03 -12.92
N LYS A 55 -24.04 10.95 -12.31
CA LYS A 55 -24.48 11.74 -11.15
C LYS A 55 -25.53 12.80 -11.47
N GLU A 56 -25.55 13.30 -12.70
CA GLU A 56 -26.62 14.19 -13.18
C GLU A 56 -27.96 13.44 -13.31
N ILE A 57 -27.94 12.11 -13.51
CA ILE A 57 -29.12 11.26 -13.58
C ILE A 57 -29.53 10.75 -12.19
N SER A 58 -28.58 10.32 -11.36
CA SER A 58 -28.84 9.73 -10.04
C SER A 58 -27.81 10.16 -9.02
N VAL A 59 -28.26 10.57 -7.82
CA VAL A 59 -27.39 10.88 -6.68
C VAL A 59 -26.65 9.63 -6.18
N ASN A 60 -27.24 8.44 -6.37
CA ASN A 60 -26.65 7.16 -6.01
C ASN A 60 -26.83 6.16 -7.17
N PRO A 61 -26.01 6.28 -8.24
CA PRO A 61 -26.10 5.40 -9.39
C PRO A 61 -25.88 3.94 -8.99
N ASN A 62 -26.62 3.02 -9.62
CA ASN A 62 -26.42 1.59 -9.40
C ASN A 62 -24.98 1.19 -9.79
N LYS A 63 -24.30 0.44 -8.90
CA LYS A 63 -22.88 0.08 -9.06
C LYS A 63 -22.60 -0.80 -10.28
N ARG A 64 -23.52 -1.70 -10.64
CA ARG A 64 -23.41 -2.55 -11.83
C ARG A 64 -23.43 -1.72 -13.11
N GLU A 65 -24.37 -0.78 -13.18
CA GLU A 65 -24.47 0.14 -14.32
C GLU A 65 -23.25 1.07 -14.42
N MET A 66 -22.69 1.48 -13.27
CA MET A 66 -21.45 2.23 -13.25
C MET A 66 -20.29 1.43 -13.83
N ASP A 67 -20.16 0.15 -13.50
CA ASP A 67 -19.10 -0.69 -14.07
C ASP A 67 -19.23 -0.82 -15.58
N MET A 68 -20.44 -1.08 -16.07
CA MET A 68 -20.74 -1.10 -17.50
C MET A 68 -20.37 0.23 -18.16
N LEU A 69 -20.83 1.36 -17.61
CA LEU A 69 -20.58 2.69 -18.15
C LEU A 69 -19.08 3.02 -18.22
N LEU A 70 -18.36 2.86 -17.11
CA LEU A 70 -16.96 3.27 -17.03
C LEU A 70 -16.06 2.41 -17.92
N SER A 71 -16.35 1.11 -18.04
CA SER A 71 -15.57 0.17 -18.88
C SER A 71 -15.52 0.57 -20.36
N THR A 72 -16.48 1.37 -20.84
CA THR A 72 -16.53 1.83 -22.24
C THR A 72 -15.36 2.75 -22.58
N GLY A 73 -14.84 3.51 -21.59
CA GLY A 73 -13.72 4.43 -21.80
C GLY A 73 -12.42 3.71 -22.19
N GLU A 74 -12.11 2.60 -21.52
CA GLU A 74 -10.95 1.78 -21.89
C GLU A 74 -11.17 1.07 -23.24
N GLN A 75 -12.39 0.63 -23.56
CA GLN A 75 -12.70 -0.04 -24.82
C GLN A 75 -12.42 0.86 -26.04
N VAL A 76 -12.80 2.15 -25.96
CA VAL A 76 -12.47 3.14 -27.00
C VAL A 76 -10.95 3.27 -27.16
N SER A 77 -10.22 3.37 -26.05
CA SER A 77 -8.78 3.59 -26.05
C SER A 77 -8.02 2.43 -26.71
N ILE A 78 -8.36 1.18 -26.38
CA ILE A 78 -7.68 0.00 -26.95
C ILE A 78 -7.98 -0.20 -28.44
N ALA A 79 -9.18 0.18 -28.90
CA ALA A 79 -9.53 0.12 -30.30
C ALA A 79 -8.66 1.11 -31.10
N LEU A 80 -8.59 2.36 -30.64
CA LEU A 80 -7.82 3.42 -31.30
C LEU A 80 -6.32 3.10 -31.36
N LEU A 81 -5.71 2.63 -30.26
CA LEU A 81 -4.29 2.27 -30.29
C LEU A 81 -4.03 1.06 -31.21
N SER A 82 -4.92 0.07 -31.23
CA SER A 82 -4.77 -1.09 -32.10
C SER A 82 -4.83 -0.69 -33.58
N MET A 83 -5.74 0.21 -33.95
CA MET A 83 -5.80 0.78 -35.31
C MET A 83 -4.52 1.54 -35.65
N ALA A 84 -4.01 2.37 -34.73
CA ALA A 84 -2.76 3.12 -34.94
C ALA A 84 -1.55 2.20 -35.15
N LEU A 85 -1.44 1.10 -34.39
CA LEU A 85 -0.38 0.11 -34.56
C LEU A 85 -0.48 -0.60 -35.92
N GLN A 86 -1.69 -0.98 -36.33
CA GLN A 86 -1.94 -1.65 -37.61
C GLN A 86 -1.59 -0.73 -38.80
N GLU A 87 -1.93 0.56 -38.72
CA GLU A 87 -1.57 1.56 -39.73
C GLU A 87 -0.04 1.73 -39.85
N MET A 88 0.69 1.55 -38.76
CA MET A 88 2.16 1.54 -38.74
C MET A 88 2.77 0.19 -39.18
N GLY A 89 1.95 -0.74 -39.68
CA GLY A 89 2.38 -2.06 -40.14
C GLY A 89 2.71 -3.05 -39.01
N GLN A 90 2.39 -2.72 -37.75
CA GLN A 90 2.58 -3.62 -36.61
C GLN A 90 1.28 -4.41 -36.37
N PRO A 91 1.30 -5.75 -36.53
CA PRO A 91 0.15 -6.57 -36.17
C PRO A 91 -0.25 -6.36 -34.71
N ALA A 92 -1.50 -5.97 -34.47
CA ALA A 92 -2.04 -5.71 -33.15
C ALA A 92 -3.49 -6.20 -33.03
N ILE A 93 -3.92 -6.49 -31.80
CA ILE A 93 -5.30 -6.90 -31.49
C ILE A 93 -5.74 -6.31 -30.15
N SER A 94 -6.94 -5.74 -30.11
CA SER A 94 -7.58 -5.25 -28.90
C SER A 94 -8.36 -6.37 -28.21
N LEU A 95 -8.27 -6.48 -26.88
CA LEU A 95 -9.01 -7.43 -26.06
C LEU A 95 -9.60 -6.75 -24.80
N THR A 96 -10.86 -7.02 -24.51
CA THR A 96 -11.51 -6.60 -23.24
C THR A 96 -11.14 -7.53 -22.08
N GLY A 97 -11.38 -7.11 -20.83
CA GLY A 97 -11.10 -7.96 -19.65
C GLY A 97 -11.73 -9.34 -19.72
N ALA A 98 -12.97 -9.42 -20.21
CA ALA A 98 -13.69 -10.66 -20.52
C ALA A 98 -12.93 -11.57 -21.50
N GLN A 99 -12.47 -10.99 -22.61
CA GLN A 99 -11.78 -11.73 -23.67
C GLN A 99 -10.39 -12.20 -23.22
N VAL A 100 -9.75 -11.44 -22.33
CA VAL A 100 -8.49 -11.81 -21.70
C VAL A 100 -8.67 -12.89 -20.63
N GLY A 101 -9.88 -13.05 -20.07
CA GLY A 101 -10.14 -14.01 -19.00
C GLY A 101 -9.75 -13.46 -17.62
N ILE A 102 -9.89 -12.15 -17.40
CA ILE A 102 -9.74 -11.53 -16.07
C ILE A 102 -11.03 -11.79 -15.28
N VAL A 103 -10.95 -12.72 -14.34
CA VAL A 103 -12.06 -13.13 -13.47
C VAL A 103 -11.92 -12.42 -12.13
N THR A 104 -13.02 -11.88 -11.61
CA THR A 104 -13.05 -11.01 -10.42
C THR A 104 -14.18 -11.39 -9.47
N GLU A 105 -14.14 -10.83 -8.25
CA GLU A 105 -15.29 -10.83 -7.34
C GLU A 105 -16.49 -10.08 -7.93
N ALA A 106 -17.71 -10.42 -7.50
CA ALA A 106 -18.94 -9.69 -7.84
C ALA A 106 -19.11 -8.34 -7.09
N ALA A 107 -18.01 -7.75 -6.62
CA ALA A 107 -18.00 -6.49 -5.87
C ALA A 107 -17.85 -5.30 -6.82
N HIS A 108 -18.94 -4.90 -7.47
CA HIS A 108 -18.94 -3.77 -8.42
C HIS A 108 -18.26 -2.50 -7.87
N THR A 109 -17.63 -1.76 -8.77
CA THR A 109 -16.81 -0.54 -8.57
C THR A 109 -15.49 -0.70 -7.81
N ARG A 110 -15.21 -1.89 -7.26
CA ARG A 110 -14.02 -2.17 -6.44
C ARG A 110 -13.62 -3.64 -6.46
N ALA A 111 -13.89 -4.34 -7.56
CA ALA A 111 -13.68 -5.78 -7.63
C ALA A 111 -12.18 -6.12 -7.51
N ARG A 112 -11.90 -7.30 -6.97
CA ARG A 112 -10.54 -7.87 -6.89
C ARG A 112 -10.40 -9.00 -7.90
N ILE A 113 -9.24 -9.09 -8.53
CA ILE A 113 -8.90 -10.15 -9.49
C ILE A 113 -8.73 -11.46 -8.73
N LEU A 114 -9.54 -12.44 -9.09
CA LEU A 114 -9.45 -13.81 -8.60
C LEU A 114 -8.42 -14.59 -9.40
N ARG A 115 -8.51 -14.55 -10.73
CA ARG A 115 -7.58 -15.27 -11.61
C ARG A 115 -7.57 -14.63 -12.99
N ILE A 116 -6.51 -14.93 -13.75
CA ILE A 116 -6.37 -14.53 -15.14
C ILE A 116 -6.07 -15.79 -15.97
N ASP A 117 -6.81 -16.01 -17.06
CA ASP A 117 -6.49 -17.04 -18.04
C ASP A 117 -5.56 -16.50 -19.15
N PRO A 118 -4.25 -16.83 -19.14
CA PRO A 118 -3.31 -16.26 -20.10
C PRO A 118 -3.41 -16.86 -21.51
N ASN A 119 -4.18 -17.93 -21.72
CA ASN A 119 -4.12 -18.75 -22.94
C ASN A 119 -4.34 -17.94 -24.23
N ARG A 120 -5.34 -17.05 -24.21
CA ARG A 120 -5.64 -16.21 -25.39
C ARG A 120 -4.54 -15.18 -25.66
N LEU A 121 -3.99 -14.57 -24.60
CA LEU A 121 -2.88 -13.61 -24.73
C LEU A 121 -1.68 -14.30 -25.36
N GLN A 122 -1.29 -15.45 -24.81
CA GLN A 122 -0.12 -16.20 -25.26
C GLN A 122 -0.28 -16.69 -26.70
N THR A 123 -1.48 -17.11 -27.09
CA THR A 123 -1.81 -17.46 -28.48
C THR A 123 -1.60 -16.29 -29.44
N GLN A 124 -1.99 -15.07 -29.08
CA GLN A 124 -1.81 -13.90 -29.96
C GLN A 124 -0.35 -13.41 -29.96
N LEU A 125 0.33 -13.44 -28.82
CA LEU A 125 1.76 -13.11 -28.72
C LEU A 125 2.61 -14.06 -29.60
N ASN A 126 2.32 -15.36 -29.58
CA ASN A 126 2.99 -16.36 -30.43
C ASN A 126 2.75 -16.14 -31.94
N ARG A 127 1.71 -15.39 -32.31
CA ARG A 127 1.44 -14.97 -33.70
C ARG A 127 2.14 -13.65 -34.06
N GLY A 128 3.05 -13.15 -33.22
CA GLY A 128 3.80 -11.92 -33.42
C GLY A 128 2.97 -10.63 -33.26
N LYS A 129 1.79 -10.71 -32.64
CA LYS A 129 0.94 -9.54 -32.42
C LYS A 129 1.28 -8.83 -31.13
N VAL A 130 1.14 -7.51 -31.13
CA VAL A 130 0.97 -6.71 -29.91
C VAL A 130 -0.45 -6.91 -29.40
N VAL A 131 -0.60 -7.28 -28.14
CA VAL A 131 -1.94 -7.47 -27.54
C VAL A 131 -2.29 -6.25 -26.70
N VAL A 132 -3.32 -5.51 -27.10
CA VAL A 132 -3.78 -4.28 -26.43
C VAL A 132 -4.98 -4.61 -25.55
N VAL A 133 -4.84 -4.53 -24.24
CA VAL A 133 -5.83 -4.96 -23.24
C VAL A 133 -6.50 -3.75 -22.59
N ALA A 134 -7.83 -3.80 -22.48
CA ALA A 134 -8.54 -2.80 -21.69
C ALA A 134 -8.22 -3.01 -20.22
N GLY A 135 -7.59 -2.03 -19.59
CA GLY A 135 -7.35 -2.07 -18.14
C GLY A 135 -8.65 -1.91 -17.35
N PHE A 136 -8.54 -1.94 -16.02
CA PHE A 136 -9.58 -1.53 -15.07
C PHE A 136 -10.84 -2.42 -15.01
N GLN A 137 -11.05 -3.33 -15.96
CA GLN A 137 -12.26 -4.15 -16.06
C GLN A 137 -11.98 -5.66 -16.04
N GLY A 138 -12.96 -6.43 -15.56
CA GLY A 138 -12.98 -7.89 -15.56
C GLY A 138 -14.41 -8.44 -15.64
N ILE A 139 -14.57 -9.74 -15.42
CA ILE A 139 -15.87 -10.41 -15.34
C ILE A 139 -16.05 -11.05 -13.97
N ALA A 140 -17.24 -10.88 -13.38
CA ALA A 140 -17.59 -11.49 -12.10
C ALA A 140 -17.65 -13.03 -12.18
N ASP A 141 -17.09 -13.71 -11.16
CA ASP A 141 -17.21 -15.16 -10.97
C ASP A 141 -18.52 -15.53 -10.28
N ALA A 142 -19.64 -15.27 -10.94
CA ALA A 142 -20.99 -15.46 -10.36
C ALA A 142 -21.92 -16.31 -11.24
N GLY A 143 -21.39 -17.03 -12.23
CA GLY A 143 -22.18 -17.80 -13.20
C GLY A 143 -22.84 -16.95 -14.30
N GLU A 144 -22.96 -15.64 -14.10
CA GLU A 144 -23.42 -14.65 -15.09
C GLU A 144 -22.23 -13.78 -15.58
N LEU A 145 -22.19 -13.49 -16.88
CA LEU A 145 -21.11 -12.74 -17.52
C LEU A 145 -21.28 -11.22 -17.30
N GLU A 146 -21.12 -10.77 -16.06
CA GLU A 146 -21.23 -9.35 -15.69
C GLU A 146 -19.89 -8.62 -15.73
N ILE A 147 -19.90 -7.40 -16.27
CA ILE A 147 -18.73 -6.52 -16.27
C ILE A 147 -18.53 -5.97 -14.86
N THR A 148 -17.31 -6.08 -14.36
CA THR A 148 -16.89 -5.45 -13.11
C THR A 148 -15.74 -4.50 -13.35
N THR A 149 -15.62 -3.49 -12.50
CA THR A 149 -14.44 -2.62 -12.47
C THR A 149 -13.65 -2.78 -11.19
N LEU A 150 -12.34 -2.59 -11.30
CA LEU A 150 -11.39 -2.80 -10.21
C LEU A 150 -11.27 -1.57 -9.29
N GLY A 151 -11.95 -0.46 -9.61
CA GLY A 151 -11.86 0.79 -8.87
C GLY A 151 -10.61 1.62 -9.25
N ARG A 152 -10.30 2.64 -8.44
CA ARG A 152 -9.15 3.52 -8.70
C ARG A 152 -7.85 2.71 -8.82
N GLY A 153 -6.98 3.11 -9.74
CA GLY A 153 -5.75 2.36 -10.04
C GLY A 153 -5.96 0.99 -10.70
N GLY A 154 -7.18 0.68 -11.15
CA GLY A 154 -7.49 -0.62 -11.76
C GLY A 154 -6.67 -0.94 -13.00
N SER A 155 -6.28 0.05 -13.80
CA SER A 155 -5.38 -0.19 -14.95
C SER A 155 -3.96 -0.59 -14.54
N ASP A 156 -3.41 0.01 -13.47
CA ASP A 156 -2.10 -0.39 -12.94
C ASP A 156 -2.18 -1.82 -12.40
N THR A 157 -3.23 -2.10 -11.62
CA THR A 157 -3.53 -3.43 -11.06
C THR A 157 -3.65 -4.48 -12.17
N THR A 158 -4.37 -4.15 -13.26
CA THR A 158 -4.50 -5.04 -14.43
C THR A 158 -3.15 -5.34 -15.07
N ALA A 159 -2.30 -4.32 -15.27
CA ALA A 159 -1.01 -4.50 -15.91
C ALA A 159 -0.07 -5.39 -15.10
N VAL A 160 0.03 -5.16 -13.79
CA VAL A 160 0.89 -5.97 -12.92
C VAL A 160 0.33 -7.39 -12.78
N ALA A 161 -0.99 -7.57 -12.67
CA ALA A 161 -1.61 -8.89 -12.62
C ALA A 161 -1.37 -9.69 -13.92
N LEU A 162 -1.45 -9.04 -15.09
CA LEU A 162 -1.12 -9.66 -16.37
C LEU A 162 0.37 -10.04 -16.45
N ALA A 163 1.25 -9.16 -15.97
CA ALA A 163 2.68 -9.44 -15.91
C ALA A 163 2.98 -10.65 -15.01
N ALA A 164 2.32 -10.77 -13.86
CA ALA A 164 2.41 -11.93 -12.99
C ALA A 164 1.90 -13.20 -13.68
N ALA A 165 0.71 -13.15 -14.27
CA ALA A 165 0.07 -14.30 -14.93
C ALA A 165 0.86 -14.82 -16.14
N LEU A 166 1.49 -13.90 -16.89
CA LEU A 166 2.31 -14.22 -18.06
C LEU A 166 3.79 -14.49 -17.74
N ARG A 167 4.20 -14.30 -16.49
CA ARG A 167 5.62 -14.31 -16.07
C ARG A 167 6.47 -13.38 -16.94
N ALA A 168 5.98 -12.16 -17.15
CA ALA A 168 6.68 -11.14 -17.92
C ALA A 168 8.00 -10.75 -17.25
N ASP A 169 9.00 -10.39 -18.04
CA ASP A 169 10.32 -9.97 -17.56
C ASP A 169 10.26 -8.66 -16.77
N ARG A 170 9.31 -7.79 -17.11
CA ARG A 170 8.98 -6.57 -16.35
C ARG A 170 7.62 -6.00 -16.75
N CYS A 171 7.08 -5.16 -15.87
CA CYS A 171 5.93 -4.29 -16.13
C CYS A 171 6.35 -2.82 -16.10
N GLU A 172 6.13 -2.11 -17.19
CA GLU A 172 6.41 -0.68 -17.35
C GLU A 172 5.13 0.12 -17.13
N ILE A 173 5.13 1.06 -16.19
CA ILE A 173 4.01 1.97 -15.93
C ILE A 173 4.35 3.35 -16.48
N TYR A 174 3.75 3.70 -17.61
CA TYR A 174 3.90 5.00 -18.24
C TYR A 174 2.88 6.02 -17.73
N THR A 175 3.41 7.16 -17.31
CA THR A 175 2.66 8.27 -16.74
C THR A 175 3.21 9.63 -17.23
N ASP A 176 2.73 10.73 -16.67
CA ASP A 176 3.10 12.12 -16.97
C ASP A 176 4.25 12.68 -16.13
N VAL A 177 4.71 11.91 -15.16
CA VAL A 177 5.91 12.21 -14.37
C VAL A 177 7.11 11.37 -14.85
N PRO A 178 8.37 11.85 -14.68
CA PRO A 178 9.58 11.14 -15.09
C PRO A 178 9.78 9.79 -14.38
N GLY A 179 9.21 9.63 -13.19
CA GLY A 179 9.30 8.44 -12.34
C GLY A 179 8.76 8.78 -10.96
N ILE A 180 9.30 8.13 -9.93
CA ILE A 180 8.96 8.40 -8.52
C ILE A 180 9.97 9.41 -7.98
N LEU A 181 9.45 10.49 -7.39
CA LEU A 181 10.25 11.57 -6.84
C LEU A 181 10.37 11.44 -5.31
N THR A 182 11.34 12.12 -4.72
CA THR A 182 11.56 12.15 -3.25
C THR A 182 10.37 12.72 -2.47
N THR A 183 9.53 13.53 -3.12
CA THR A 183 8.25 14.03 -2.59
C THR A 183 7.40 14.62 -3.74
N ASP A 184 6.23 15.20 -3.44
CA ASP A 184 5.37 15.84 -4.43
C ASP A 184 6.01 17.14 -4.97
N PRO A 185 6.37 17.22 -6.27
CA PRO A 185 7.03 18.38 -6.86
C PRO A 185 6.14 19.63 -6.90
N ARG A 186 4.82 19.46 -6.73
CA ARG A 186 3.87 20.59 -6.62
C ARG A 186 3.97 21.30 -5.28
N LEU A 187 4.50 20.62 -4.26
CA LEU A 187 4.68 21.15 -2.91
C LEU A 187 6.14 21.55 -2.66
N VAL A 188 7.10 20.77 -3.19
CA VAL A 188 8.54 21.00 -3.00
C VAL A 188 9.23 20.99 -4.36
N ALA A 189 9.69 22.16 -4.82
CA ALA A 189 10.28 22.33 -6.14
C ALA A 189 11.57 21.51 -6.36
N ASP A 190 12.34 21.27 -5.30
CA ASP A 190 13.60 20.53 -5.33
C ASP A 190 13.41 19.00 -5.23
N ALA A 191 12.20 18.48 -5.46
CA ALA A 191 11.94 17.04 -5.47
C ALA A 191 12.79 16.33 -6.53
N GLN A 192 13.53 15.31 -6.12
CA GLN A 192 14.52 14.63 -6.97
C GLN A 192 13.98 13.29 -7.48
N LEU A 193 14.35 12.93 -8.71
CA LEU A 193 14.02 11.63 -9.28
C LEU A 193 14.83 10.53 -8.63
N MET A 194 14.15 9.46 -8.22
CA MET A 194 14.80 8.26 -7.72
C MET A 194 15.16 7.32 -8.86
N ASP A 195 16.35 6.73 -8.81
CA ASP A 195 16.73 5.63 -9.72
C ASP A 195 16.02 4.32 -9.34
N GLU A 196 15.83 4.11 -8.03
CA GLU A 196 15.30 2.86 -7.48
C GLU A 196 14.51 3.10 -6.19
N ILE A 197 13.53 2.26 -5.90
CA ILE A 197 12.81 2.20 -4.62
C ILE A 197 12.35 0.77 -4.38
N THR A 198 12.31 0.31 -3.13
CA THR A 198 11.78 -1.01 -2.82
C THR A 198 10.25 -1.03 -2.87
N CYS A 199 9.63 -2.19 -3.08
CA CYS A 199 8.18 -2.34 -2.99
C CYS A 199 7.66 -1.95 -1.59
N ASP A 200 8.39 -2.28 -0.52
CA ASP A 200 8.00 -1.92 0.85
C ASP A 200 7.98 -0.39 1.03
N GLU A 201 9.05 0.31 0.62
CA GLU A 201 9.11 1.78 0.64
C GLU A 201 8.02 2.39 -0.25
N MET A 202 7.77 1.84 -1.43
CA MET A 202 6.75 2.37 -2.35
C MET A 202 5.34 2.15 -1.81
N LEU A 203 5.05 1.04 -1.12
CA LEU A 203 3.75 0.79 -0.49
C LEU A 203 3.44 1.85 0.57
N GLU A 204 4.41 2.16 1.44
CA GLU A 204 4.27 3.21 2.46
C GLU A 204 4.10 4.61 1.82
N LEU A 205 4.81 4.93 0.73
CA LEU A 205 4.66 6.23 0.08
C LEU A 205 3.33 6.36 -0.68
N ALA A 206 2.90 5.31 -1.38
CA ALA A 206 1.71 5.34 -2.23
C ALA A 206 0.45 5.61 -1.42
N SER A 207 0.41 5.10 -0.19
CA SER A 207 -0.72 5.25 0.71
C SER A 207 -0.71 6.61 1.42
N LEU A 208 0.48 7.15 1.75
CA LEU A 208 0.66 8.53 2.24
C LEU A 208 0.48 9.62 1.15
N GLY A 209 -0.21 9.30 0.06
CA GLY A 209 -0.65 10.26 -0.95
C GLY A 209 0.24 10.37 -2.19
N ALA A 210 1.29 9.55 -2.35
CA ALA A 210 2.06 9.54 -3.60
C ALA A 210 1.23 8.97 -4.76
N LYS A 211 0.73 9.83 -5.65
CA LYS A 211 -0.24 9.49 -6.70
C LYS A 211 0.33 8.81 -7.95
N VAL A 212 1.56 8.29 -7.88
CA VAL A 212 2.28 7.79 -9.07
C VAL A 212 1.97 6.32 -9.37
N LEU A 213 1.88 5.48 -8.34
CA LEU A 213 1.52 4.07 -8.45
C LEU A 213 0.42 3.74 -7.46
N HIS A 214 -0.55 2.93 -7.89
CA HIS A 214 -1.58 2.46 -6.97
C HIS A 214 -1.04 1.35 -6.04
N PRO A 215 -1.31 1.40 -4.72
CA PRO A 215 -0.78 0.43 -3.75
C PRO A 215 -1.06 -1.04 -4.13
N ARG A 216 -2.29 -1.35 -4.58
CA ARG A 216 -2.68 -2.70 -5.04
C ARG A 216 -1.76 -3.25 -6.15
N ALA A 217 -1.29 -2.40 -7.06
CA ALA A 217 -0.38 -2.83 -8.12
C ALA A 217 1.01 -3.17 -7.55
N VAL A 218 1.49 -2.38 -6.59
CA VAL A 218 2.78 -2.62 -5.91
C VAL A 218 2.71 -3.88 -5.03
N GLU A 219 1.57 -4.14 -4.38
CA GLU A 219 1.29 -5.36 -3.63
C GLU A 219 1.43 -6.60 -4.53
N ILE A 220 0.76 -6.62 -5.68
CA ILE A 220 0.86 -7.73 -6.64
C ILE A 220 2.32 -7.89 -7.10
N ALA A 221 3.00 -6.79 -7.41
CA ALA A 221 4.39 -6.84 -7.84
C ALA A 221 5.31 -7.47 -6.80
N LYS A 222 5.15 -7.08 -5.53
CA LYS A 222 5.87 -7.68 -4.40
C LYS A 222 5.55 -9.16 -4.24
N ASN A 223 4.27 -9.51 -4.26
CA ASN A 223 3.78 -10.86 -3.98
C ASN A 223 4.21 -11.89 -5.05
N TYR A 224 4.31 -11.46 -6.30
CA TYR A 224 4.65 -12.30 -7.44
C TYR A 224 6.06 -12.04 -8.01
N GLY A 225 6.83 -11.13 -7.40
CA GLY A 225 8.18 -10.80 -7.84
C GLY A 225 8.23 -10.14 -9.22
N VAL A 226 7.21 -9.36 -9.60
CA VAL A 226 7.15 -8.68 -10.90
C VAL A 226 8.02 -7.41 -10.84
N PRO A 227 9.09 -7.30 -11.66
CA PRO A 227 9.87 -6.07 -11.71
C PRO A 227 9.04 -4.93 -12.30
N LEU A 228 8.93 -3.79 -11.60
CA LEU A 228 8.25 -2.61 -12.14
C LEU A 228 9.24 -1.51 -12.54
N VAL A 229 8.86 -0.74 -13.55
CA VAL A 229 9.54 0.51 -13.90
C VAL A 229 8.50 1.60 -14.12
N VAL A 230 8.61 2.70 -13.40
CA VAL A 230 7.78 3.90 -13.60
C VAL A 230 8.49 4.85 -14.54
N LEU A 231 7.83 5.19 -15.64
CA LEU A 231 8.41 5.94 -16.75
C LEU A 231 7.50 7.10 -17.16
N SER A 232 8.08 8.14 -17.74
CA SER A 232 7.29 9.13 -18.47
C SER A 232 7.00 8.69 -19.89
N SER A 233 5.76 8.88 -20.34
CA SER A 233 5.44 8.77 -21.78
C SER A 233 5.84 10.00 -22.60
N TRP A 234 6.44 11.03 -21.99
CA TRP A 234 6.92 12.25 -22.66
C TRP A 234 8.43 12.27 -22.85
N SER A 235 9.16 11.29 -22.31
CA SER A 235 10.61 11.20 -22.44
C SER A 235 11.07 9.75 -22.58
N ASP A 236 12.33 9.58 -23.00
CA ASP A 236 13.03 8.29 -23.02
C ASP A 236 13.93 8.12 -21.78
N ALA A 237 13.68 8.89 -20.72
CA ALA A 237 14.42 8.77 -19.47
C ALA A 237 14.19 7.39 -18.83
N PRO A 238 15.18 6.83 -18.10
CA PRO A 238 15.10 5.49 -17.54
C PRO A 238 14.06 5.34 -16.41
N GLY A 239 13.58 6.47 -15.87
CA GLY A 239 12.59 6.51 -14.79
C GLY A 239 13.06 5.87 -13.50
N THR A 240 12.13 5.30 -12.74
CA THR A 240 12.41 4.69 -11.43
C THR A 240 12.10 3.20 -11.45
N ARG A 241 13.04 2.36 -11.03
CA ARG A 241 12.81 0.93 -10.82
C ARG A 241 12.17 0.69 -9.46
N VAL A 242 11.09 -0.11 -9.41
CA VAL A 242 10.55 -0.61 -8.15
C VAL A 242 11.00 -2.05 -7.99
N VAL A 243 11.82 -2.29 -6.96
CA VAL A 243 12.47 -3.58 -6.72
C VAL A 243 11.85 -4.29 -5.52
N SER A 244 11.83 -5.61 -5.56
CA SER A 244 11.43 -6.41 -4.40
C SER A 244 12.40 -7.57 -4.24
N PRO A 245 12.71 -8.01 -3.01
CA PRO A 245 13.32 -9.32 -2.82
C PRO A 245 12.45 -10.38 -3.51
N PRO A 246 13.05 -11.43 -4.08
CA PRO A 246 12.29 -12.54 -4.63
C PRO A 246 11.34 -13.09 -3.56
N PRO A 247 10.06 -13.38 -3.91
CA PRO A 247 9.14 -13.96 -2.93
C PRO A 247 9.71 -15.31 -2.43
N PRO A 248 9.59 -15.60 -1.13
CA PRO A 248 10.19 -16.80 -0.52
C PRO A 248 9.63 -18.11 -1.08
N SER A 249 8.43 -18.09 -1.64
CA SER A 249 7.81 -19.21 -2.34
C SER A 249 6.92 -18.71 -3.48
N ALA A 250 6.77 -19.52 -4.53
CA ALA A 250 5.82 -19.23 -5.60
C ALA A 250 4.39 -19.17 -5.05
N ARG A 251 3.69 -18.07 -5.29
CA ARG A 251 2.26 -17.93 -4.96
C ARG A 251 1.39 -18.49 -6.10
N PRO A 252 0.24 -19.10 -5.81
CA PRO A 252 -0.71 -19.49 -6.84
C PRO A 252 -1.23 -18.25 -7.57
N LEU A 253 -1.52 -18.39 -8.86
CA LEU A 253 -2.21 -17.36 -9.65
C LEU A 253 -3.73 -17.36 -9.40
N GLU A 254 -4.24 -18.39 -8.71
CA GLU A 254 -5.60 -18.46 -8.18
C GLU A 254 -5.70 -17.60 -6.90
N GLY A 255 -6.75 -16.79 -6.81
CA GLY A 255 -6.89 -15.78 -5.75
C GLY A 255 -5.85 -14.66 -5.85
N LEU A 256 -5.50 -14.18 -7.05
CA LEU A 256 -4.39 -13.25 -7.31
C LEU A 256 -4.34 -12.04 -6.37
N GLU A 257 -5.50 -11.42 -6.11
CA GLU A 257 -5.64 -10.32 -5.15
C GLU A 257 -6.29 -10.73 -3.82
N LEU A 258 -6.88 -11.92 -3.72
CA LEU A 258 -7.51 -12.41 -2.49
C LEU A 258 -6.62 -13.31 -1.65
N ALA A 259 -5.41 -13.60 -2.12
CA ALA A 259 -4.39 -14.28 -1.35
C ALA A 259 -4.13 -13.57 -0.02
N LYS A 260 -3.47 -14.30 0.89
CA LYS A 260 -3.25 -13.96 2.30
C LYS A 260 -2.99 -12.46 2.50
N ALA A 261 -3.90 -11.80 3.22
CA ALA A 261 -3.80 -10.36 3.50
C ALA A 261 -2.57 -10.03 4.36
N VAL A 262 -2.22 -10.97 5.24
CA VAL A 262 -1.03 -10.96 6.09
C VAL A 262 -0.05 -11.95 5.51
N ASP A 263 1.20 -11.53 5.32
CA ASP A 263 2.29 -12.36 4.81
C ASP A 263 3.09 -13.01 5.94
N ALA A 264 3.16 -12.35 7.10
CA ALA A 264 3.93 -12.82 8.25
C ALA A 264 3.35 -12.30 9.57
N VAL A 265 3.56 -13.10 10.62
CA VAL A 265 3.50 -12.65 12.01
C VAL A 265 4.93 -12.49 12.50
N GLU A 266 5.27 -11.28 12.94
CA GLU A 266 6.56 -10.91 13.50
C GLU A 266 6.43 -10.72 15.00
N PHE A 267 7.50 -11.04 15.74
CA PHE A 267 7.56 -10.76 17.16
C PHE A 267 8.97 -10.36 17.59
N ASP A 268 9.03 -9.51 18.61
CA ASP A 268 10.27 -9.06 19.23
C ASP A 268 10.12 -9.04 20.75
N LEU A 269 10.92 -9.87 21.42
CA LEU A 269 11.01 -9.93 22.87
C LEU A 269 12.03 -8.93 23.41
N ASP A 270 12.97 -8.40 22.62
CA ASP A 270 13.96 -7.42 23.10
C ASP A 270 13.40 -6.00 23.11
N GLN A 271 12.32 -5.80 23.85
CA GLN A 271 11.57 -4.55 23.93
C GLN A 271 11.36 -4.12 25.38
N ALA A 272 11.47 -2.82 25.62
CA ALA A 272 11.13 -2.16 26.87
C ALA A 272 10.44 -0.81 26.58
N GLY A 273 9.32 -0.54 27.27
CA GLY A 273 8.51 0.66 27.08
C GLY A 273 8.87 1.76 28.07
N VAL A 274 9.00 2.99 27.55
CA VAL A 274 9.17 4.22 28.33
C VAL A 274 8.07 5.19 27.93
N SER A 275 7.33 5.69 28.92
CA SER A 275 6.19 6.58 28.74
C SER A 275 6.42 7.89 29.48
N LEU A 276 6.50 9.00 28.75
CA LEU A 276 6.54 10.34 29.31
C LEU A 276 5.15 10.90 29.32
N LEU A 277 4.58 11.02 30.52
CA LEU A 277 3.21 11.46 30.70
C LEU A 277 3.15 12.97 30.91
N ARG A 278 2.07 13.58 30.40
CA ARG A 278 1.67 14.97 30.63
C ARG A 278 2.72 15.98 30.20
N LEU A 279 3.40 15.71 29.08
CA LEU A 279 4.32 16.65 28.46
C LEU A 279 3.55 17.85 27.89
N PRO A 280 4.13 19.07 27.91
CA PRO A 280 3.50 20.22 27.26
C PRO A 280 3.28 19.97 25.75
N ASP A 281 2.06 20.17 25.27
CA ASP A 281 1.73 19.98 23.85
C ASP A 281 2.05 21.24 23.04
N ARG A 282 3.33 21.40 22.67
CA ARG A 282 3.82 22.54 21.88
C ARG A 282 5.01 22.14 20.99
N PRO A 283 5.26 22.88 19.89
CA PRO A 283 6.40 22.62 19.01
C PRO A 283 7.73 22.54 19.76
N GLY A 284 8.55 21.56 19.38
CA GLY A 284 9.91 21.37 19.88
C GLY A 284 10.05 20.42 21.08
N VAL A 285 8.97 20.01 21.74
CA VAL A 285 9.04 19.06 22.88
C VAL A 285 9.57 17.70 22.45
N ALA A 286 8.93 17.06 21.46
CA ALA A 286 9.39 15.78 20.91
C ALA A 286 10.82 15.90 20.32
N ALA A 287 11.14 16.99 19.62
CA ALA A 287 12.46 17.22 19.04
C ALA A 287 13.57 17.27 20.11
N ARG A 288 13.30 17.90 21.27
CA ARG A 288 14.27 17.96 22.38
C ARG A 288 14.42 16.61 23.08
N LEU A 289 13.31 15.90 23.29
CA LEU A 289 13.31 14.55 23.87
C LEU A 289 14.14 13.58 23.00
N PHE A 290 13.75 13.39 21.74
CA PHE A 290 14.42 12.46 20.85
C PHE A 290 15.81 12.95 20.42
N GLY A 291 16.06 14.26 20.41
CA GLY A 291 17.40 14.81 20.26
C GLY A 291 18.35 14.41 21.40
N ALA A 292 17.88 14.45 22.65
CA ALA A 292 18.68 14.01 23.81
C ALA A 292 18.92 12.50 23.81
N ILE A 293 17.91 11.71 23.44
CA ILE A 293 18.03 10.24 23.29
C ILE A 293 19.04 9.89 22.18
N ALA A 294 18.94 10.53 21.02
CA ALA A 294 19.84 10.29 19.89
C ALA A 294 21.30 10.66 20.19
N GLN A 295 21.56 11.71 20.99
CA GLN A 295 22.92 12.07 21.42
C GLN A 295 23.60 10.97 22.25
N GLN A 296 22.82 10.08 22.86
CA GLN A 296 23.31 8.92 23.59
C GLN A 296 23.44 7.66 22.72
N ASN A 297 23.22 7.79 21.40
CA ASN A 297 23.19 6.68 20.44
C ASN A 297 22.19 5.57 20.82
N LEU A 298 21.07 5.98 21.42
CA LEU A 298 19.97 5.07 21.74
C LEU A 298 19.06 4.93 20.51
N ASP A 299 18.90 3.70 20.07
CA ASP A 299 17.97 3.33 18.99
C ASP A 299 16.56 3.20 19.55
N VAL A 300 15.62 3.92 18.95
CA VAL A 300 14.21 3.93 19.32
C VAL A 300 13.41 3.23 18.23
N ASP A 301 12.50 2.35 18.62
CA ASP A 301 11.71 1.54 17.68
C ASP A 301 10.30 2.11 17.52
N LEU A 302 9.37 1.83 18.45
CA LEU A 302 8.05 2.45 18.42
C LEU A 302 8.10 3.85 19.00
N ILE A 303 7.42 4.80 18.36
CA ILE A 303 7.12 6.14 18.90
C ILE A 303 5.62 6.35 18.77
N ILE A 304 4.94 6.57 19.90
CA ILE A 304 3.48 6.61 20.00
C ILE A 304 3.12 7.89 20.75
N GLN A 305 2.37 8.76 20.08
CA GLN A 305 1.82 9.99 20.65
C GLN A 305 0.38 10.14 20.18
N SER A 306 -0.57 9.93 21.09
CA SER A 306 -2.00 9.95 20.78
C SER A 306 -2.59 11.37 20.86
N ILE A 307 -3.92 11.48 20.97
CA ILE A 307 -4.61 12.77 21.07
C ILE A 307 -4.29 13.48 22.41
N HIS A 308 -4.09 14.78 22.34
CA HIS A 308 -3.83 15.62 23.51
C HIS A 308 -5.01 15.63 24.51
N GLU A 309 -4.69 15.81 25.78
CA GLU A 309 -5.63 16.13 26.85
C GLU A 309 -5.36 17.55 27.35
N GLY A 310 -6.30 18.46 27.09
CA GLY A 310 -6.08 19.89 27.38
C GLY A 310 -4.89 20.44 26.58
N ASN A 311 -3.84 20.89 27.30
CA ASN A 311 -2.60 21.41 26.72
C ASN A 311 -1.41 20.47 26.94
N THR A 312 -1.67 19.19 27.23
CA THR A 312 -0.64 18.18 27.47
C THR A 312 -0.85 16.96 26.60
N ASN A 313 0.22 16.20 26.37
CA ASN A 313 0.21 14.96 25.63
C ASN A 313 1.19 13.96 26.23
N ASP A 314 0.95 12.68 26.01
CA ASP A 314 1.83 11.60 26.44
C ASP A 314 2.64 11.12 25.24
N ILE A 315 3.93 10.84 25.46
CA ILE A 315 4.79 10.23 24.46
C ILE A 315 5.32 8.92 25.02
N ALA A 316 4.94 7.81 24.40
CA ALA A 316 5.50 6.50 24.67
C ALA A 316 6.46 6.10 23.56
N PHE A 317 7.55 5.43 23.92
CA PHE A 317 8.46 4.83 22.96
C PHE A 317 9.05 3.53 23.48
N THR A 318 9.56 2.70 22.56
CA THR A 318 10.25 1.46 22.93
C THR A 318 11.73 1.51 22.56
N VAL A 319 12.54 0.84 23.38
CA VAL A 319 13.97 0.60 23.16
C VAL A 319 14.29 -0.86 23.44
N ARG A 320 15.49 -1.31 23.06
CA ARG A 320 16.01 -2.61 23.50
C ARG A 320 16.09 -2.69 25.02
N ARG A 321 15.91 -3.88 25.60
CA ARG A 321 15.87 -4.05 27.07
C ARG A 321 17.16 -3.61 27.74
N ASN A 322 18.30 -3.86 27.10
CA ASN A 322 19.62 -3.46 27.62
C ASN A 322 19.83 -1.93 27.61
N SER A 323 19.05 -1.19 26.83
CA SER A 323 19.10 0.26 26.70
C SER A 323 18.13 0.98 27.65
N LEU A 324 17.23 0.25 28.33
CA LEU A 324 16.16 0.83 29.15
C LEU A 324 16.67 1.80 30.22
N ASN A 325 17.62 1.37 31.05
CA ASN A 325 18.12 2.20 32.16
C ASN A 325 18.74 3.51 31.65
N GLN A 326 19.43 3.46 30.51
CA GLN A 326 20.01 4.64 29.88
C GLN A 326 18.93 5.54 29.29
N ALA A 327 17.93 4.98 28.62
CA ALA A 327 16.80 5.74 28.08
C ALA A 327 16.01 6.47 29.16
N VAL A 328 15.74 5.79 30.29
CA VAL A 328 15.05 6.37 31.46
C VAL A 328 15.88 7.50 32.07
N ALA A 329 17.18 7.29 32.29
CA ALA A 329 18.05 8.33 32.84
C ALA A 329 18.09 9.59 31.96
N VAL A 330 18.08 9.42 30.63
CA VAL A 330 18.02 10.55 29.68
C VAL A 330 16.66 11.24 29.73
N ALA A 331 15.56 10.46 29.75
CA ALA A 331 14.21 10.98 29.85
C ALA A 331 14.02 11.79 31.15
N ASP A 332 14.44 11.25 32.29
CA ASP A 332 14.37 11.93 33.59
C ASP A 332 15.20 13.22 33.60
N ALA A 333 16.37 13.21 32.97
CA ALA A 333 17.23 14.40 32.89
C ALA A 333 16.63 15.50 32.00
N ILE A 334 15.94 15.15 30.91
CA ILE A 334 15.41 16.15 29.97
C ILE A 334 14.04 16.70 30.39
N VAL A 335 13.21 15.90 31.08
CA VAL A 335 11.84 16.27 31.47
C VAL A 335 11.75 17.64 32.15
N PRO A 336 12.57 17.97 33.17
CA PRO A 336 12.52 19.29 33.82
C PRO A 336 12.76 20.45 32.84
N ALA A 337 13.55 20.21 31.80
CA ALA A 337 13.89 21.21 30.80
C ALA A 337 12.81 21.38 29.72
N LEU A 338 11.89 20.41 29.53
CA LEU A 338 10.81 20.49 28.53
C LEU A 338 9.74 21.53 28.91
N GLY A 339 9.71 21.92 30.18
CA GLY A 339 8.87 22.99 30.73
C GLY A 339 7.77 22.46 31.65
N LYS A 340 7.16 23.38 32.40
CA LYS A 340 6.03 23.06 33.27
C LYS A 340 4.71 23.19 32.54
N ASN A 341 3.73 22.43 33.00
CA ASN A 341 2.36 22.54 32.52
C ASN A 341 1.76 23.89 32.92
N SER A 342 1.02 24.51 32.00
CA SER A 342 0.35 25.79 32.25
C SER A 342 -0.82 25.66 33.24
N ARG A 343 -1.23 24.44 33.55
CA ARG A 343 -2.32 24.10 34.48
C ARG A 343 -1.82 23.09 35.54
N PRO A 344 -1.65 23.51 36.80
CA PRO A 344 -1.14 22.63 37.87
C PRO A 344 -2.04 21.42 38.15
N GLU A 345 -3.34 21.58 37.91
CA GLU A 345 -4.40 20.57 38.07
C GLU A 345 -4.24 19.33 37.17
N LEU A 346 -3.47 19.43 36.08
CA LEU A 346 -3.17 18.28 35.23
C LEU A 346 -1.99 17.45 35.78
N GLY A 347 -1.22 17.96 36.74
CA GLY A 347 -0.03 17.30 37.29
C GLY A 347 1.27 17.71 36.57
N GLU A 348 2.41 17.31 37.14
CA GLU A 348 3.73 17.55 36.52
C GLU A 348 4.09 16.42 35.54
N PRO A 349 4.91 16.72 34.51
CA PRO A 349 5.47 15.71 33.64
C PRO A 349 6.21 14.62 34.43
N GLU A 350 5.99 13.35 34.08
CA GLU A 350 6.66 12.23 34.72
C GLU A 350 7.11 11.19 33.69
N VAL A 351 8.20 10.49 34.00
CA VAL A 351 8.64 9.31 33.25
C VAL A 351 8.09 8.08 33.95
N LYS A 352 7.44 7.20 33.20
CA LYS A 352 7.03 5.87 33.63
C LYS A 352 7.72 4.82 32.78
N VAL A 353 7.99 3.70 33.42
CA VAL A 353 8.54 2.51 32.79
C VAL A 353 7.49 1.42 32.90
N GLU A 354 7.33 0.64 31.84
CA GLU A 354 6.53 -0.57 31.93
C GLU A 354 7.19 -1.56 32.90
N GLU A 355 6.55 -1.77 34.06
CA GLU A 355 7.11 -2.61 35.13
C GLU A 355 7.24 -4.08 34.70
N ARG A 356 6.36 -4.52 33.80
CA ARG A 356 6.37 -5.88 33.27
C ARG A 356 7.14 -5.91 31.95
N PRO A 357 7.91 -6.99 31.69
CA PRO A 357 8.50 -7.19 30.38
C PRO A 357 7.44 -7.20 29.29
N ILE A 358 7.68 -6.44 28.22
CA ILE A 358 6.78 -6.38 27.07
C ILE A 358 7.36 -7.18 25.90
N ALA A 359 6.47 -7.57 24.99
CA ALA A 359 6.80 -8.07 23.66
C ALA A 359 6.08 -7.22 22.62
N LYS A 360 6.74 -6.97 21.48
CA LYS A 360 6.08 -6.44 20.29
C LYS A 360 5.63 -7.61 19.43
N VAL A 361 4.37 -7.65 19.04
CA VAL A 361 3.83 -8.60 18.07
C VAL A 361 3.18 -7.83 16.95
N SER A 362 3.49 -8.19 15.70
CA SER A 362 3.01 -7.49 14.54
C SER A 362 2.47 -8.45 13.49
N ILE A 363 1.39 -8.07 12.82
CA ILE A 363 1.05 -8.65 11.52
C ILE A 363 1.61 -7.74 10.43
N ALA A 364 2.21 -8.33 9.41
CA ALA A 364 2.76 -7.61 8.27
C ALA A 364 2.29 -8.24 6.96
N GLY A 365 1.83 -7.42 6.02
CA GLY A 365 1.41 -7.88 4.71
C GLY A 365 0.97 -6.75 3.80
N ALA A 366 1.38 -6.80 2.53
CA ALA A 366 0.96 -5.78 1.56
C ALA A 366 -0.56 -5.85 1.29
N GLY A 367 -1.17 -7.03 1.48
CA GLY A 367 -2.61 -7.23 1.36
C GLY A 367 -3.44 -6.64 2.49
N MET A 368 -2.85 -6.02 3.50
CA MET A 368 -3.58 -5.31 4.54
C MET A 368 -4.22 -4.01 4.02
N ILE A 369 -3.62 -3.40 2.98
CA ILE A 369 -3.99 -2.08 2.47
C ILE A 369 -5.45 -2.08 1.97
N GLY A 370 -6.24 -1.16 2.52
CA GLY A 370 -7.64 -0.98 2.14
C GLY A 370 -8.53 -2.19 2.46
N ARG A 371 -8.11 -3.09 3.36
CA ARG A 371 -8.93 -4.20 3.87
C ARG A 371 -9.36 -3.92 5.33
N PRO A 372 -10.58 -3.40 5.55
CA PRO A 372 -11.07 -3.02 6.89
C PRO A 372 -10.95 -4.10 7.97
N ARG A 373 -11.08 -5.37 7.57
CA ARG A 373 -11.21 -6.50 8.50
C ARG A 373 -9.88 -6.99 9.10
N VAL A 374 -8.74 -6.60 8.54
CA VAL A 374 -7.46 -7.23 8.93
C VAL A 374 -7.02 -6.82 10.34
N ALA A 375 -7.03 -5.53 10.66
CA ALA A 375 -6.72 -5.04 12.01
C ALA A 375 -7.76 -5.55 13.03
N ALA A 376 -9.05 -5.52 12.67
CA ALA A 376 -10.12 -6.05 13.53
C ALA A 376 -9.92 -7.54 13.83
N GLN A 377 -9.54 -8.35 12.84
CA GLN A 377 -9.25 -9.77 13.02
C GLN A 377 -8.05 -10.00 13.95
N MET A 378 -6.99 -9.21 13.84
CA MET A 378 -5.85 -9.27 14.78
C MET A 378 -6.31 -9.03 16.22
N PHE A 379 -7.07 -7.94 16.45
CA PHE A 379 -7.54 -7.59 17.79
C PHE A 379 -8.53 -8.62 18.34
N ASN A 380 -9.42 -9.18 17.51
CA ASN A 380 -10.32 -10.27 17.90
C ASN A 380 -9.52 -11.52 18.29
N THR A 381 -8.52 -11.91 17.49
CA THR A 381 -7.68 -13.08 17.77
C THR A 381 -6.96 -12.95 19.12
N LEU A 382 -6.38 -11.79 19.40
CA LEU A 382 -5.74 -11.54 20.70
C LEU A 382 -6.76 -11.51 21.85
N ALA A 383 -7.93 -10.92 21.64
CA ALA A 383 -8.98 -10.84 22.63
C ALA A 383 -9.56 -12.23 22.98
N ASP A 384 -9.82 -13.07 21.98
CA ASP A 384 -10.33 -14.44 22.16
C ASP A 384 -9.33 -15.32 22.92
N ALA A 385 -8.03 -15.04 22.74
CA ALA A 385 -6.95 -15.66 23.53
C ALA A 385 -6.83 -15.06 24.95
N GLY A 386 -7.57 -14.00 25.28
CA GLY A 386 -7.51 -13.29 26.56
C GLY A 386 -6.27 -12.41 26.73
N ILE A 387 -5.61 -12.02 25.64
CA ILE A 387 -4.37 -11.23 25.65
C ILE A 387 -4.73 -9.75 25.55
N ASN A 388 -4.28 -8.96 26.53
CA ASN A 388 -4.52 -7.52 26.53
C ASN A 388 -3.51 -6.79 25.62
N ILE A 389 -3.98 -5.76 24.94
CA ILE A 389 -3.15 -4.89 24.09
C ILE A 389 -2.80 -3.64 24.91
N GLN A 390 -1.51 -3.33 25.03
CA GLN A 390 -1.03 -2.18 25.80
C GLN A 390 -0.87 -0.93 24.93
N MET A 391 -0.23 -1.08 23.77
CA MET A 391 -0.07 0.00 22.79
C MET A 391 -0.29 -0.53 21.38
N ILE A 392 -0.77 0.34 20.47
CA ILE A 392 -0.96 0.03 19.06
C ILE A 392 -0.14 1.03 18.24
N SER A 393 0.52 0.54 17.19
CA SER A 393 1.18 1.38 16.20
C SER A 393 1.01 0.76 14.83
N THR A 394 0.63 1.57 13.86
CA THR A 394 0.35 1.11 12.49
C THR A 394 1.26 1.81 11.49
N SER A 395 1.75 1.04 10.53
CA SER A 395 2.10 1.50 9.19
C SER A 395 1.12 0.87 8.19
N GLU A 396 1.31 1.13 6.90
CA GLU A 396 0.32 0.76 5.89
C GLU A 396 0.31 -0.73 5.58
N VAL A 397 1.46 -1.38 5.79
CA VAL A 397 1.63 -2.81 5.60
C VAL A 397 1.85 -3.55 6.93
N LYS A 398 1.71 -2.87 8.08
CA LYS A 398 2.03 -3.47 9.38
C LYS A 398 1.18 -2.90 10.52
N VAL A 399 0.57 -3.78 11.31
CA VAL A 399 -0.06 -3.41 12.60
C VAL A 399 0.75 -4.05 13.70
N SER A 400 1.29 -3.24 14.60
CA SER A 400 2.10 -3.66 15.75
C SER A 400 1.35 -3.41 17.04
N CYS A 401 1.42 -4.36 17.96
CA CYS A 401 0.89 -4.26 19.31
C CYS A 401 1.99 -4.58 20.31
N THR A 402 2.02 -3.87 21.43
CA THR A 402 2.76 -4.33 22.61
C THR A 402 1.83 -5.09 23.54
N ILE A 403 2.34 -6.21 24.06
CA ILE A 403 1.63 -7.13 24.98
C ILE A 403 2.58 -7.55 26.11
N ASP A 404 2.04 -8.17 27.15
CA ASP A 404 2.86 -8.82 28.19
C ASP A 404 3.76 -9.89 27.54
N ALA A 405 5.06 -9.88 27.83
CA ALA A 405 6.02 -10.79 27.21
C ALA A 405 5.71 -12.26 27.51
N ALA A 406 5.07 -12.56 28.65
CA ALA A 406 4.65 -13.92 28.99
C ALA A 406 3.60 -14.47 28.01
N GLU A 407 2.91 -13.60 27.28
CA GLU A 407 1.84 -13.95 26.34
C GLU A 407 2.33 -14.07 24.89
N CYS A 408 3.61 -13.79 24.61
CA CYS A 408 4.16 -13.70 23.26
C CYS A 408 3.96 -14.99 22.44
N ASP A 409 4.34 -16.14 22.99
CA ASP A 409 4.23 -17.42 22.27
C ASP A 409 2.77 -17.75 21.92
N ARG A 410 1.85 -17.46 22.85
CA ARG A 410 0.41 -17.67 22.65
C ARG A 410 -0.16 -16.71 21.61
N ALA A 411 0.20 -15.42 21.68
CA ALA A 411 -0.19 -14.42 20.70
C ALA A 411 0.27 -14.79 19.30
N VAL A 412 1.55 -15.17 19.15
CA VAL A 412 2.13 -15.57 17.86
C VAL A 412 1.43 -16.81 17.32
N ALA A 413 1.21 -17.84 18.16
CA ALA A 413 0.54 -19.06 17.73
C ALA A 413 -0.91 -18.81 17.24
N GLU A 414 -1.70 -18.05 17.99
CA GLU A 414 -3.08 -17.75 17.60
C GLU A 414 -3.16 -16.84 16.37
N LEU A 415 -2.27 -15.85 16.25
CA LEU A 415 -2.20 -15.01 15.04
C LEU A 415 -1.75 -15.80 13.81
N CYS A 416 -0.74 -16.67 13.93
CA CYS A 416 -0.29 -17.53 12.83
C CYS A 416 -1.43 -18.44 12.35
N LYS A 417 -2.20 -19.00 13.29
CA LYS A 417 -3.38 -19.82 13.00
C LYS A 417 -4.50 -19.00 12.36
N ALA A 418 -4.81 -17.82 12.89
CA ALA A 418 -5.90 -16.97 12.40
C ALA A 418 -5.66 -16.44 10.98
N PHE A 419 -4.40 -16.16 10.63
CA PHE A 419 -4.01 -15.64 9.32
C PHE A 419 -3.44 -16.70 8.36
N ASP A 420 -3.37 -17.96 8.79
CA ASP A 420 -2.75 -19.07 8.05
C ASP A 420 -1.33 -18.70 7.58
N VAL A 421 -0.47 -18.20 8.45
CA VAL A 421 0.92 -17.85 8.11
C VAL A 421 1.91 -18.52 9.05
N ALA A 422 3.14 -18.71 8.57
CA ALA A 422 4.25 -19.10 9.43
C ALA A 422 4.71 -17.88 10.25
N ASN A 423 5.24 -18.13 11.44
CA ASN A 423 5.94 -17.09 12.18
C ASN A 423 7.26 -16.76 11.47
N SER A 424 7.63 -15.49 11.51
CA SER A 424 8.94 -15.04 11.06
C SER A 424 9.59 -14.35 12.25
N PRO A 425 10.62 -14.93 12.89
CA PRO A 425 11.40 -14.16 13.86
C PRO A 425 11.89 -12.90 13.14
N VAL A 426 11.94 -11.75 13.84
CA VAL A 426 12.46 -10.50 13.24
C VAL A 426 13.89 -10.76 12.76
N GLY A 427 14.00 -11.12 11.48
CA GLY A 427 15.25 -11.40 10.84
C GLY A 427 15.97 -10.08 10.71
N LEU A 428 17.11 -9.94 11.39
CA LEU A 428 18.11 -8.93 11.09
C LEU A 428 18.43 -9.04 9.60
N ARG A 429 17.76 -8.24 8.76
CA ARG A 429 18.07 -8.12 7.34
C ARG A 429 19.44 -7.48 7.26
N SER A 430 20.46 -8.33 7.12
CA SER A 430 21.79 -7.94 6.68
C SER A 430 21.68 -7.48 5.21
N ALA A 431 21.38 -6.20 4.99
CA ALA A 431 21.62 -5.57 3.72
C ALA A 431 23.12 -5.22 3.62
N SER A 432 23.79 -5.70 2.58
CA SER A 432 25.20 -5.39 2.26
C SER A 432 25.42 -3.91 1.91
N HIS A 433 24.35 -3.15 1.75
CA HIS A 433 24.32 -1.70 1.64
C HIS A 433 23.46 -1.17 2.79
N LYS A 434 23.96 -0.20 3.58
CA LYS A 434 23.08 0.58 4.45
C LYS A 434 22.17 1.42 3.54
N PRO A 435 20.86 1.14 3.44
CA PRO A 435 19.97 2.03 2.71
C PRO A 435 19.97 3.41 3.39
N PRO A 436 19.64 4.50 2.67
CA PRO A 436 19.47 5.80 3.31
C PRO A 436 18.40 5.70 4.40
N ALA A 437 18.58 6.44 5.50
CA ALA A 437 17.64 6.41 6.63
C ALA A 437 16.22 6.85 6.24
N VAL A 438 16.11 7.75 5.25
CA VAL A 438 14.85 8.22 4.67
C VAL A 438 14.97 8.15 3.16
N ARG A 439 14.03 7.47 2.49
CA ARG A 439 13.98 7.38 1.03
C ARG A 439 13.20 8.53 0.41
N ALA A 440 12.03 8.85 0.98
CA ALA A 440 11.12 9.89 0.52
C ALA A 440 10.19 10.36 1.65
N VAL A 441 9.48 11.45 1.39
CA VAL A 441 8.42 11.97 2.25
C VAL A 441 7.15 12.22 1.45
N ALA A 442 6.00 11.92 2.03
CA ALA A 442 4.69 12.08 1.41
C ALA A 442 3.72 12.77 2.38
N LEU A 443 2.61 13.26 1.85
CA LEU A 443 1.59 14.00 2.58
C LEU A 443 0.21 13.59 2.08
N ASP A 444 -0.62 13.09 2.98
CA ASP A 444 -2.06 12.93 2.74
C ASP A 444 -2.85 13.96 3.53
N LEU A 445 -3.69 14.71 2.81
CA LEU A 445 -4.59 15.73 3.36
C LEU A 445 -6.05 15.25 3.42
N ASN A 446 -6.33 14.02 2.98
CA ASN A 446 -7.69 13.48 2.89
C ASN A 446 -8.06 12.56 4.05
N GLN A 447 -7.34 12.68 5.17
CA GLN A 447 -7.61 11.91 6.38
C GLN A 447 -8.41 12.74 7.40
N ALA A 448 -9.25 12.05 8.16
CA ALA A 448 -9.96 12.61 9.30
C ALA A 448 -9.52 11.89 10.57
N ARG A 449 -9.22 12.64 11.63
CA ARG A 449 -8.84 12.09 12.93
C ARG A 449 -10.07 11.94 13.81
N LEU A 450 -10.32 10.71 14.29
CA LEU A 450 -11.33 10.38 15.29
C LEU A 450 -10.63 9.84 16.53
N ALA A 451 -11.02 10.28 17.72
CA ALA A 451 -10.53 9.75 18.98
C ALA A 451 -11.68 9.37 19.90
N ILE A 452 -11.60 8.16 20.46
CA ILE A 452 -12.56 7.66 21.45
C ILE A 452 -11.84 7.63 22.79
N ARG A 453 -12.33 8.41 23.76
CA ARG A 453 -11.68 8.57 25.06
C ARG A 453 -12.25 7.62 26.09
N GLN A 454 -11.47 7.37 27.16
CA GLN A 454 -11.89 6.59 28.34
C GLN A 454 -12.34 5.18 27.98
N LEU A 455 -11.63 4.54 27.05
CA LEU A 455 -11.84 3.14 26.74
C LEU A 455 -11.37 2.27 27.92
N PRO A 456 -12.16 1.26 28.34
CA PRO A 456 -11.69 0.32 29.36
C PRO A 456 -10.45 -0.44 28.86
N ASP A 457 -9.38 -0.45 29.66
CA ASP A 457 -8.17 -1.22 29.36
C ASP A 457 -8.37 -2.68 29.76
N ARG A 458 -8.92 -3.46 28.83
CA ARG A 458 -9.13 -4.90 28.98
C ARG A 458 -9.24 -5.57 27.60
N PRO A 459 -8.98 -6.88 27.51
CA PRO A 459 -9.11 -7.63 26.26
C PRO A 459 -10.47 -7.43 25.59
N GLY A 460 -10.47 -7.29 24.27
CA GLY A 460 -11.67 -7.21 23.43
C GLY A 460 -12.25 -5.82 23.17
N VAL A 461 -11.77 -4.77 23.83
CA VAL A 461 -12.31 -3.40 23.61
C VAL A 461 -11.95 -2.88 22.22
N ALA A 462 -10.68 -2.91 21.83
CA ALA A 462 -10.25 -2.54 20.47
C ALA A 462 -10.94 -3.43 19.43
N ALA A 463 -10.99 -4.74 19.69
CA ALA A 463 -11.60 -5.74 18.83
C ALA A 463 -13.06 -5.42 18.47
N LYS A 464 -13.87 -5.07 19.48
CA LYS A 464 -15.27 -4.67 19.28
C LYS A 464 -15.41 -3.39 18.47
N LEU A 465 -14.60 -2.38 18.74
CA LEU A 465 -14.66 -1.09 18.03
C LEU A 465 -14.32 -1.24 16.55
N PHE A 466 -13.18 -1.86 16.25
CA PHE A 466 -12.72 -2.04 14.87
C PHE A 466 -13.53 -3.10 14.14
N GLY A 467 -14.11 -4.07 14.85
CA GLY A 467 -15.11 -5.01 14.29
C GLY A 467 -16.32 -4.28 13.71
N LEU A 468 -16.92 -3.35 14.47
CA LEU A 468 -18.06 -2.56 14.01
C LEU A 468 -17.73 -1.68 12.80
N LEU A 469 -16.55 -1.04 12.78
CA LEU A 469 -16.11 -0.27 11.61
C LEU A 469 -15.92 -1.17 10.38
N ALA A 470 -15.36 -2.37 10.58
CA ALA A 470 -15.13 -3.32 9.51
C ALA A 470 -16.41 -3.96 8.96
N GLU A 471 -17.44 -4.15 9.79
CA GLU A 471 -18.79 -4.58 9.38
C GLU A 471 -19.41 -3.58 8.40
N GLU A 472 -19.22 -2.28 8.66
CA GLU A 472 -19.66 -1.18 7.79
C GLU A 472 -18.70 -0.89 6.61
N ASN A 473 -17.70 -1.76 6.36
CA ASN A 473 -16.67 -1.59 5.33
C ASN A 473 -15.86 -0.29 5.45
N ILE A 474 -15.72 0.27 6.65
CA ILE A 474 -14.90 1.46 6.89
C ILE A 474 -13.44 1.03 7.07
N SER A 475 -12.59 1.38 6.11
CA SER A 475 -11.14 1.15 6.23
C SER A 475 -10.55 2.18 7.18
N VAL A 476 -9.78 1.73 8.16
CA VAL A 476 -8.98 2.58 9.04
C VAL A 476 -7.57 2.65 8.48
N ASP A 477 -7.04 3.86 8.41
CA ASP A 477 -5.71 4.15 7.88
C ASP A 477 -4.65 4.02 8.98
N THR A 478 -4.83 4.79 10.06
CA THR A 478 -3.88 4.85 11.18
C THR A 478 -4.57 4.58 12.52
N ILE A 479 -3.94 3.78 13.37
CA ILE A 479 -4.36 3.51 14.76
C ILE A 479 -3.17 3.82 15.69
N ILE A 480 -3.42 4.64 16.70
CA ILE A 480 -2.45 5.07 17.72
C ILE A 480 -3.05 4.84 19.11
#